data_AF-A0A3D2SEM4-F1
#
_entry.id   AF-A0A3D2SEM4-F1
#
_cell.length_a   1.000
_cell.length_b   1.000
_cell.length_c   1.000
_cell.angle_alpha   90.00
_cell.angle_beta   90.00
_cell.angle_gamma   90.00
#
_symmetry.space_group_name_H-M   'P 1'
#
loop_
_entity.id
_entity.type
_entity.pdbx_description
1 polymer ?
#
loop_
_entity_poly.entity_id
_entity_poly.type
_entity_poly.pdbx_seq_one_letter_code
_entity_poly.pdbx_strand_id
1 'polypeptide(L)' 'MKKKASRLDAIKMIISSKEIGSQDELLQELNSEGFELTQATLSRDLKQLKVAKAASMNGKYVYVLPND' A
#
# COMPACT_ATOMS: atom_id res chain seq x y z
N MET A 1 -6.93 2.61 18.39
CA MET A 1 -7.03 2.37 16.93
C MET A 1 -6.44 3.55 16.18
N LYS A 2 -5.40 3.33 15.36
CA LYS A 2 -4.91 4.38 14.45
C LYS A 2 -6.05 4.77 13.47
N LYS A 3 -6.29 6.07 13.28
CA LYS A 3 -7.40 6.60 12.47
C LYS A 3 -7.20 6.28 10.99
N LYS A 4 -8.29 6.13 10.22
CA LYS A 4 -8.26 5.83 8.76
C LYS A 4 -7.31 6.73 7.98
N ALA A 5 -7.28 8.03 8.26
CA ALA A 5 -6.37 8.98 7.61
C ALA A 5 -4.90 8.58 7.77
N SER A 6 -4.48 8.30 9.00
CA SER A 6 -3.12 7.84 9.32
C SER A 6 -2.75 6.54 8.60
N ARG A 7 -3.71 5.63 8.38
CA ARG A 7 -3.49 4.41 7.60
C ARG A 7 -3.28 4.70 6.12
N LEU A 8 -4.06 5.60 5.52
CA LEU A 8 -3.90 5.97 4.11
C LEU A 8 -2.55 6.66 3.88
N ASP A 9 -2.11 7.49 4.81
CA ASP A 9 -0.80 8.13 4.75
C ASP A 9 0.34 7.11 4.86
N ALA A 10 0.21 6.12 5.76
CA ALA A 10 1.15 5.01 5.86
C ALA A 10 1.21 4.18 4.57
N ILE A 11 0.06 3.83 3.97
CA ILE A 11 0.01 3.12 2.68
C ILE A 11 0.79 3.89 1.61
N LYS A 12 0.57 5.21 1.50
CA LYS A 12 1.30 6.05 0.53
C LYS A 12 2.81 6.01 0.81
N MET A 13 3.20 6.21 2.07
CA MET A 13 4.61 6.23 2.46
C MET A 13 5.31 4.89 2.15
N ILE A 14 4.67 3.76 2.46
CA ILE A 14 5.21 2.43 2.17
C ILE A 14 5.35 2.22 0.66
N ILE A 15 4.32 2.50 -0.13
CA ILE A 15 4.35 2.35 -1.61
C ILE A 15 5.41 3.27 -2.24
N SER A 16 5.63 4.47 -1.70
CA SER A 16 6.66 5.39 -2.19
C SER A 16 8.08 5.02 -1.77
N SER A 17 8.26 4.21 -0.72
CA SER A 17 9.58 3.88 -0.16
C SER A 17 10.03 2.45 -0.43
N LYS A 18 9.11 1.55 -0.78
CA LYS A 18 9.37 0.11 -0.97
C LYS A 18 8.72 -0.40 -2.25
N GLU A 19 9.39 -1.36 -2.88
CA GLU A 19 8.84 -2.10 -4.01
C GLU A 19 7.84 -3.15 -3.53
N ILE A 20 6.56 -2.79 -3.46
CA ILE A 20 5.52 -3.70 -2.98
C ILE A 20 4.75 -4.32 -4.14
N GLY A 21 4.79 -5.63 -4.30
CA GLY A 21 4.14 -6.35 -5.41
C GLY A 21 2.73 -6.87 -5.10
N SER A 22 2.33 -6.94 -3.82
CA SER A 22 1.10 -7.63 -3.41
C SER A 22 0.42 -7.01 -2.18
N GLN A 23 -0.88 -7.32 -2.01
CA GLN A 23 -1.64 -6.88 -0.82
C GLN A 23 -1.10 -7.53 0.46
N ASP A 24 -0.70 -8.80 0.40
CA ASP A 24 -0.10 -9.49 1.54
C ASP A 24 1.17 -8.81 2.02
N GLU A 25 2.08 -8.48 1.10
CA GLU A 25 3.31 -7.77 1.41
C GLU A 25 3.04 -6.40 2.04
N LEU A 26 2.13 -5.61 1.44
CA LEU A 26 1.73 -4.33 2.01
C LEU A 26 1.09 -4.47 3.40
N LEU A 27 0.33 -5.54 3.62
CA LEU A 27 -0.32 -5.82 4.90
C LEU A 27 0.69 -6.21 5.98
N GLN A 28 1.75 -6.94 5.63
CA GLN A 28 2.87 -7.22 6.55
C GLN A 28 3.61 -5.93 6.96
N GLU A 29 3.83 -5.03 6.02
CA GLU A 29 4.45 -3.73 6.29
C GLU A 29 3.58 -2.86 7.20
N LEU A 30 2.28 -2.78 6.89
CA LEU A 30 1.31 -2.07 7.73
C LEU A 30 1.20 -2.66 9.14
N ASN A 31 1.18 -3.99 9.28
CA ASN A 31 1.19 -4.65 10.58
C ASN A 31 2.46 -4.34 11.37
N SER A 32 3.62 -4.27 10.71
CA SER A 32 4.89 -3.91 11.34
C SER A 32 4.89 -2.45 11.84
N GLU A 33 4.14 -1.57 11.18
CA GLU A 33 3.86 -0.21 11.65
C GLU A 33 2.72 -0.13 12.69
N GLY A 34 2.13 -1.26 13.10
CA GLY A 34 1.05 -1.33 14.08
C GLY A 34 -0.35 -1.00 13.53
N PHE A 35 -0.56 -1.14 12.22
CA PHE A 35 -1.89 -1.13 11.61
C PHE A 35 -2.40 -2.54 11.41
N GLU A 36 -3.40 -2.93 12.20
CA GLU A 36 -4.11 -4.19 12.02
C GLU A 36 -5.32 -3.98 11.10
N LEU A 37 -5.29 -4.59 9.91
CA LEU A 37 -6.42 -4.60 8.99
C LEU A 37 -6.45 -5.88 8.16
N THR A 38 -7.61 -6.16 7.58
CA THR A 38 -7.78 -7.30 6.66
C THR A 38 -7.38 -6.92 5.23
N GLN A 39 -7.10 -7.92 4.40
CA GLN A 39 -6.91 -7.70 2.96
C GLN A 39 -8.10 -6.98 2.32
N ALA A 40 -9.34 -7.27 2.74
CA ALA A 40 -10.53 -6.62 2.19
C ALA A 40 -10.56 -5.11 2.49
N THR A 41 -10.12 -4.71 3.68
CA THR A 41 -9.96 -3.29 4.04
C THR A 41 -8.86 -2.65 3.20
N LEU A 42 -7.71 -3.32 3.07
CA LEU A 42 -6.58 -2.82 2.30
C LEU A 42 -6.94 -2.63 0.82
N SER A 43 -7.65 -3.60 0.24
CA SER A 43 -8.13 -3.56 -1.13
C SER A 43 -9.01 -2.35 -1.41
N ARG A 44 -9.91 -2.00 -0.48
CA ARG A 44 -10.75 -0.80 -0.57
C ARG A 44 -9.93 0.48 -0.48
N ASP A 45 -8.93 0.52 0.40
CA ASP A 45 -8.06 1.70 0.56
C ASP A 45 -7.17 1.90 -0.68
N LEU A 46 -6.59 0.83 -1.25
CA LEU A 46 -5.83 0.89 -2.50
C LEU A 46 -6.68 1.42 -3.66
N LYS A 47 -7.94 0.96 -3.75
CA LYS A 47 -8.91 1.47 -4.72
C LYS A 47 -9.22 2.95 -4.50
N GLN A 48 -9.38 3.38 -3.24
CA GLN A 48 -9.62 4.78 -2.89
C GLN A 48 -8.41 5.67 -3.26
N LEU A 49 -7.19 5.16 -3.05
CA LEU A 49 -5.94 5.82 -3.40
C LEU A 49 -5.58 5.73 -4.89
N LYS A 50 -6.41 5.04 -5.69
CA LYS A 50 -6.18 4.78 -7.12
C LYS A 50 -4.80 4.17 -7.39
N VAL A 51 -4.32 3.32 -6.48
CA VAL A 51 -3.05 2.61 -6.65
C VAL A 51 -3.13 1.69 -7.87
N ALA A 52 -2.11 1.77 -8.72
CA ALA A 52 -1.94 0.92 -9.89
C ALA A 52 -0.74 -0.01 -9.72
N LYS A 53 -0.53 -0.93 -10.66
CA LYS A 53 0.73 -1.68 -10.77
C LYS A 53 1.52 -1.20 -11.98
N ALA A 54 2.81 -1.00 -11.82
CA ALA A 54 3.75 -0.67 -12.89
C ALA A 54 4.99 -1.58 -12.81
N ALA A 55 5.67 -1.76 -13.93
CA ALA A 55 6.94 -2.46 -13.96
C ALA A 55 8.03 -1.59 -13.28
N SER A 56 8.72 -2.14 -12.28
CA SER A 56 9.92 -1.56 -11.71
C SER A 56 11.13 -1.80 -12.62
N MET A 57 12.23 -1.10 -12.34
CA MET A 57 13.53 -1.24 -13.02
C MET A 57 14.09 -2.67 -12.99
N ASN A 58 13.69 -3.49 -12.02
CA ASN A 58 14.06 -4.91 -11.93
C ASN A 58 13.10 -5.86 -12.67
N GLY A 59 12.11 -5.32 -13.39
CA GLY A 59 11.12 -6.09 -14.16
C GLY A 59 9.96 -6.63 -13.32
N LYS A 60 9.89 -6.37 -12.01
CA LYS A 60 8.75 -6.79 -11.16
C LYS A 60 7.60 -5.79 -11.25
N TYR A 61 6.36 -6.28 -11.17
CA TYR A 61 5.20 -5.41 -11.06
C TYR A 61 4.98 -4.98 -9.62
N VAL A 62 5.13 -3.68 -9.35
CA VAL A 62 5.01 -3.07 -8.04
C VAL A 62 3.85 -2.08 -8.01
N TYR A 63 3.30 -1.86 -6.82
CA TYR A 63 2.32 -0.82 -6.59
C TYR A 63 2.94 0.56 -6.80
N VAL A 64 2.18 1.44 -7.44
CA VAL A 64 2.54 2.83 -7.66
C VAL A 64 1.34 3.72 -7.37
N LEU A 65 1.60 4.88 -6.79
CA LEU A 65 0.59 5.93 -6.62
C LEU A 65 0.37 6.63 -7.97
N PRO A 66 -0.84 7.13 -8.24
CA PRO A 66 -1.04 8.01 -9.39
C PRO A 66 -0.15 9.24 -9.23
N ASN A 67 0.49 9.68 -10.30
CA ASN A 67 1.06 11.02 -10.35
C ASN A 67 -0.12 12.01 -10.31
N ASP A 68 -0.13 12.94 -9.37
CA ASP A 68 -1.07 14.07 -9.39
C ASP A 68 -0.86 14.92 -10.65
#